data_AF-A0A3B8YQ57-F1
#
_entry.id   AF-A0A3B8YQ57-F1
#
_cell.length_a   1.000
_cell.length_b   1.000
_cell.length_c   1.000
_cell.angle_alpha   90.00
_cell.angle_beta   90.00
_cell.angle_gamma   90.00
#
_symmetry.space_group_name_H-M   'P 1'
#
loop_
_entity.id
_entity.type
_entity.pdbx_description
1 polymer ?
#
loop_
_entity_poly.entity_id
_entity_poly.type
_entity_poly.pdbx_seq_one_letter_code
_entity_poly.pdbx_strand_id
1 'polypeptide(L)'
;GNVGSKVETACRKLGMRVLLNDPPREEREVGQKSGGMEKSVFVDLETVKKEADIITLHTPLTKSGKHKTYHLVDEYFFDTLDKKPFVINSCRGSVVDNTAMKKALKTGKITGTVIDCWENEPDIDRELLQMADIATPHIAGYSADGKWTATKMSLENLNEFFELDVYPIKLMQLPQPNNPVIDLREVEPDHQLAYAVWQTYNPMMETMNLKADPDKFYWFRS
;
A
#
# COMPACT_ATOMS: atom_id res chain seq x y z
N GLY A 1 1.35 -9.33 6.43
CA GLY A 1 0.53 -9.85 5.32
C GLY A 1 1.27 -9.81 3.97
N ASN A 2 0.62 -10.19 2.86
CA ASN A 2 1.23 -10.33 1.52
C ASN A 2 1.89 -9.06 0.96
N VAL A 3 1.27 -7.89 1.16
CA VAL A 3 1.81 -6.60 0.70
C VAL A 3 2.85 -6.09 1.70
N GLY A 4 2.49 -6.02 2.98
CA GLY A 4 3.36 -5.48 4.03
C GLY A 4 4.72 -6.16 4.14
N SER A 5 4.83 -7.48 3.93
CA SER A 5 6.13 -8.17 3.97
C SER A 5 7.04 -7.83 2.79
N LYS A 6 6.48 -7.55 1.60
CA LYS A 6 7.24 -7.08 0.44
C LYS A 6 7.72 -5.66 0.65
N VAL A 7 6.86 -4.80 1.19
CA VAL A 7 7.22 -3.42 1.57
C VAL A 7 8.32 -3.42 2.63
N GLU A 8 8.18 -4.22 3.70
CA GLU A 8 9.23 -4.42 4.69
C GLU A 8 10.57 -4.80 4.05
N THR A 9 10.55 -5.81 3.16
CA THR A 9 11.76 -6.29 2.49
C THR A 9 12.43 -5.17 1.68
N ALA A 10 11.65 -4.40 0.94
CA ALA A 10 12.15 -3.27 0.17
C ALA A 10 12.75 -2.20 1.10
N CYS A 11 12.02 -1.76 2.13
CA CYS A 11 12.49 -0.74 3.07
C CYS A 11 13.79 -1.15 3.78
N ARG A 12 13.90 -2.42 4.22
CA ARG A 12 15.14 -2.93 4.84
C ARG A 12 16.33 -2.92 3.87
N LYS A 13 16.11 -3.27 2.60
CA LYS A 13 17.15 -3.19 1.55
C LYS A 13 17.61 -1.76 1.28
N LEU A 14 16.74 -0.77 1.53
CA LEU A 14 17.08 0.65 1.48
C LEU A 14 17.77 1.18 2.74
N GLY A 15 18.08 0.29 3.70
CA GLY A 15 18.72 0.68 4.96
C GLY A 15 17.77 1.36 5.95
N MET A 16 16.45 1.32 5.73
CA MET A 16 15.48 1.90 6.64
C MET A 16 15.32 1.04 7.90
N ARG A 17 15.12 1.70 9.05
CA ARG A 17 14.61 1.05 10.25
C ARG A 17 13.11 0.78 10.08
N VAL A 18 12.70 -0.49 10.09
CA VAL A 18 11.30 -0.88 9.91
C VAL A 18 10.67 -1.31 11.23
N LEU A 19 9.54 -0.68 11.57
CA LEU A 19 8.66 -1.02 12.69
C LEU A 19 7.48 -1.84 12.15
N LEU A 20 7.28 -3.06 12.66
CA LEU A 20 6.19 -3.94 12.22
C LEU A 20 5.08 -3.96 13.26
N ASN A 21 3.84 -3.63 12.85
CA ASN A 21 2.66 -3.84 13.67
C ASN A 21 1.70 -4.81 12.95
N ASP A 22 1.53 -6.02 13.49
CA ASP A 22 0.58 -7.02 13.00
C ASP A 22 0.16 -7.93 14.17
N PRO A 23 -0.73 -7.46 15.07
CA PRO A 23 -1.13 -8.22 16.26
C PRO A 23 -1.65 -9.64 15.97
N PRO A 24 -2.46 -9.89 14.91
CA PRO A 24 -2.86 -11.25 14.55
C PRO A 24 -1.69 -12.18 14.16
N ARG A 25 -0.63 -11.62 13.57
CA ARG A 25 0.56 -12.38 13.17
C ARG A 25 1.49 -12.61 14.37
N GLU A 26 1.68 -11.59 15.20
CA GLU A 26 2.42 -11.68 16.46
C GLU A 26 1.85 -12.80 17.36
N GLU A 27 0.53 -12.81 17.57
CA GLU A 27 -0.16 -13.85 18.36
C GLU A 27 0.08 -15.28 17.83
N ARG A 28 0.14 -15.44 16.50
CA ARG A 28 0.39 -16.74 15.85
C ARG A 28 1.86 -17.17 15.93
N GLU A 29 2.79 -16.22 15.81
CA GLU A 29 4.23 -16.49 15.74
C GLU A 29 4.89 -16.62 17.13
N VAL A 30 4.36 -15.94 18.15
CA VAL A 30 4.83 -16.10 19.54
C VAL A 30 4.68 -17.55 20.02
N GLY A 31 3.66 -18.27 19.54
CA GLY A 31 3.39 -19.68 19.87
C GLY A 31 4.23 -20.73 19.11
N GLN A 32 5.00 -20.34 18.09
CA GLN A 32 5.80 -21.29 17.29
C GLN A 32 7.28 -21.26 17.73
N LYS A 33 7.81 -22.43 18.14
CA LYS A 33 9.26 -22.62 18.34
C LYS A 33 9.94 -22.41 16.98
N SER A 34 10.70 -21.33 16.86
CA SER A 34 11.37 -20.95 15.61
C SER A 34 12.34 -22.04 15.18
N GLY A 35 11.96 -22.79 14.14
CA GLY A 35 12.91 -23.55 13.33
C GLY A 35 13.76 -22.58 12.52
N GLY A 36 14.82 -22.06 13.12
CA GLY A 36 15.96 -21.42 12.44
C GLY A 36 15.75 -20.07 11.72
N MET A 37 14.52 -19.53 11.64
CA MET A 37 14.25 -18.23 11.03
C MET A 37 14.24 -17.12 12.09
N GLU A 38 14.93 -16.01 11.84
CA GLU A 38 14.88 -14.82 12.70
C GLU A 38 13.42 -14.41 12.94
N LYS A 39 13.01 -14.36 14.21
CA LYS A 39 11.66 -13.89 14.56
C LYS A 39 11.51 -12.44 14.11
N SER A 40 10.46 -12.15 13.34
CA SER A 40 10.03 -10.78 13.11
C SER A 40 9.74 -10.12 14.46
N VAL A 41 10.38 -8.99 14.75
CA VAL A 41 10.11 -8.21 15.96
C VAL A 41 8.93 -7.28 15.66
N PHE A 42 7.79 -7.57 16.27
CA PHE A 42 6.60 -6.73 16.21
C PHE A 42 6.65 -5.68 17.32
N VAL A 43 6.00 -4.54 17.08
CA VAL A 43 5.83 -3.44 18.03
C VAL A 43 4.36 -3.06 18.11
N ASP A 44 3.94 -2.50 19.24
CA ASP A 44 2.60 -1.95 19.40
C ASP A 44 2.41 -0.63 18.64
N LEU A 45 1.16 -0.19 18.52
CA LEU A 45 0.84 1.08 17.85
C LEU A 45 1.38 2.29 18.59
N GLU A 46 1.54 2.23 19.92
CA GLU A 46 2.14 3.33 20.69
C GLU A 46 3.59 3.57 20.26
N THR A 47 4.36 2.51 20.05
CA THR A 47 5.72 2.57 19.53
C THR A 47 5.75 3.16 18.12
N VAL A 48 4.83 2.73 17.23
CA VAL A 48 4.70 3.31 15.88
C VAL A 48 4.44 4.82 15.95
N LYS A 49 3.51 5.26 16.79
CA LYS A 49 3.14 6.69 16.90
C LYS A 49 4.28 7.58 17.41
N LYS A 50 5.12 7.05 18.29
CA LYS A 50 6.27 7.78 18.87
C LYS A 50 7.48 7.83 17.94
N GLU A 51 7.70 6.78 17.15
CA GLU A 51 8.98 6.57 16.50
C GLU A 51 8.95 6.67 14.97
N ALA A 52 7.79 6.46 14.33
CA ALA A 52 7.73 6.40 12.87
C ALA A 52 7.81 7.80 12.23
N ASP A 53 8.67 7.91 11.22
CA ASP A 53 8.75 9.08 10.33
C ASP A 53 7.85 8.90 9.08
N ILE A 54 7.53 7.65 8.73
CA ILE A 54 6.60 7.26 7.66
C ILE A 54 5.72 6.12 8.17
N ILE A 55 4.41 6.21 7.96
CA ILE A 55 3.43 5.17 8.34
C ILE A 55 2.72 4.71 7.06
N THR A 56 2.76 3.41 6.77
CA THR A 56 2.05 2.80 5.63
C THR A 56 1.13 1.67 6.10
N LEU A 57 -0.09 1.63 5.55
CA LEU A 57 -1.16 0.73 6.00
C LEU A 57 -1.36 -0.41 5.01
N HIS A 58 -1.34 -1.65 5.52
CA HIS A 58 -1.50 -2.88 4.73
C HIS A 58 -2.41 -3.90 5.41
N THR A 59 -3.47 -3.41 6.06
CA THR A 59 -4.46 -4.23 6.77
C THR A 59 -5.71 -4.48 5.92
N PRO A 60 -6.47 -5.58 6.16
CA PRO A 60 -7.84 -5.65 5.69
C PRO A 60 -8.71 -4.59 6.39
N LEU A 61 -9.94 -4.39 5.93
CA LEU A 61 -10.97 -3.63 6.64
C LEU A 61 -11.84 -4.57 7.48
N THR A 62 -11.72 -4.50 8.80
CA THR A 62 -12.52 -5.26 9.76
C THR A 62 -13.29 -4.27 10.64
N LYS A 63 -14.62 -4.42 10.71
CA LYS A 63 -15.50 -3.49 11.47
C LYS A 63 -15.72 -3.92 12.93
N SER A 64 -15.42 -5.17 13.25
CA SER A 64 -15.63 -5.76 14.56
C SER A 64 -14.52 -6.77 14.90
N GLY A 65 -14.54 -7.28 16.13
CA GLY A 65 -13.55 -8.22 16.64
C GLY A 65 -12.37 -7.52 17.31
N LYS A 66 -11.49 -8.35 17.90
CA LYS A 66 -10.32 -7.90 18.68
C LYS A 66 -9.39 -6.97 17.89
N HIS A 67 -9.19 -7.31 16.62
CA HIS A 67 -8.27 -6.61 15.71
C HIS A 67 -9.06 -5.81 14.66
N LYS A 68 -10.00 -4.99 15.14
CA LYS A 68 -10.79 -4.06 14.30
C LYS A 68 -9.85 -3.04 13.65
N THR A 69 -10.03 -2.80 12.36
CA THR A 69 -9.23 -1.82 11.59
C THR A 69 -10.06 -0.69 11.00
N TYR A 70 -11.39 -0.74 11.10
CA TYR A 70 -12.23 0.40 10.75
C TYR A 70 -11.88 1.59 11.64
N HIS A 71 -11.45 2.69 11.01
CA HIS A 71 -10.90 3.88 11.66
C HIS A 71 -9.79 3.54 12.65
N LEU A 72 -8.88 2.63 12.24
CA LEU A 72 -7.65 2.34 12.98
C LEU A 72 -6.80 3.60 13.17
N VAL A 73 -6.78 4.43 12.13
CA VAL A 73 -6.13 5.74 12.12
C VAL A 73 -7.23 6.79 12.19
N ASP A 74 -7.57 7.18 13.41
CA ASP A 74 -8.59 8.17 13.73
C ASP A 74 -7.97 9.47 14.26
N GLU A 75 -8.80 10.38 14.76
CA GLU A 75 -8.35 11.65 15.34
C GLU A 75 -7.41 11.44 16.53
N TYR A 76 -7.70 10.48 17.42
CA TYR A 76 -6.83 10.16 18.55
C TYR A 76 -5.46 9.65 18.10
N PHE A 77 -5.44 8.80 17.07
CA PHE A 77 -4.19 8.34 16.48
C PHE A 77 -3.33 9.53 16.02
N PHE A 78 -3.90 10.46 15.26
CA PHE A 78 -3.16 11.63 14.76
C PHE A 78 -2.72 12.57 15.89
N ASP A 79 -3.55 12.77 16.91
CA ASP A 79 -3.24 13.67 18.01
C ASP A 79 -2.10 13.19 18.90
N THR A 80 -1.85 11.87 18.90
CA THR A 80 -0.83 11.20 19.72
C THR A 80 0.46 10.86 18.96
N LEU A 81 0.69 11.46 17.78
CA LEU A 81 1.93 11.34 17.01
C LEU A 81 3.03 12.29 17.54
N ASP A 82 4.24 11.78 17.70
CA ASP A 82 5.38 12.59 18.20
C ASP A 82 6.18 13.25 17.07
N LYS A 83 6.29 12.59 15.90
CA LYS A 83 7.22 12.98 14.82
C LYS A 83 6.59 13.61 13.57
N LYS A 84 5.27 13.75 13.54
CA LYS A 84 4.51 14.25 12.37
C LYS A 84 4.82 13.48 11.07
N PRO A 85 4.62 12.15 11.06
CA PRO A 85 5.01 11.29 9.94
C PRO A 85 4.30 11.64 8.63
N PHE A 86 4.85 11.13 7.54
CA PHE A 86 4.15 11.00 6.27
C PHE A 86 3.24 9.74 6.30
N VAL A 87 1.99 9.82 5.86
CA VAL A 87 1.02 8.70 5.98
C VAL A 87 0.57 8.17 4.63
N ILE A 88 0.64 6.87 4.43
CA ILE A 88 0.31 6.18 3.17
C ILE A 88 -0.85 5.19 3.41
N ASN A 89 -1.97 5.41 2.72
CA ASN A 89 -3.09 4.45 2.69
C ASN A 89 -3.31 3.89 1.27
N SER A 90 -2.84 2.67 1.05
CA SER A 90 -3.10 1.89 -0.16
C SER A 90 -3.76 0.54 0.16
N CYS A 91 -4.48 0.43 1.28
CA CYS A 91 -5.16 -0.79 1.68
C CYS A 91 -6.68 -0.71 1.46
N ARG A 92 -7.40 0.03 2.29
CA ARG A 92 -8.86 0.23 2.24
C ARG A 92 -9.18 1.60 2.82
N GLY A 93 -10.17 2.29 2.23
CA GLY A 93 -10.54 3.65 2.59
C GLY A 93 -10.76 3.85 4.08
N SER A 94 -11.81 3.22 4.61
CA SER A 94 -12.22 3.35 6.02
C SER A 94 -11.30 2.71 7.05
N VAL A 95 -10.07 2.34 6.69
CA VAL A 95 -9.02 2.09 7.70
C VAL A 95 -8.54 3.40 8.30
N VAL A 96 -8.55 4.47 7.51
CA VAL A 96 -8.30 5.84 7.97
C VAL A 96 -9.61 6.60 8.01
N ASP A 97 -9.86 7.36 9.07
CA ASP A 97 -10.90 8.38 9.09
C ASP A 97 -10.42 9.57 8.22
N ASN A 98 -11.06 9.75 7.06
CA ASN A 98 -10.65 10.78 6.10
C ASN A 98 -10.87 12.20 6.64
N THR A 99 -11.85 12.40 7.53
CA THR A 99 -12.09 13.69 8.17
C THR A 99 -10.96 14.00 9.16
N ALA A 100 -10.56 13.01 9.95
CA ALA A 100 -9.44 13.12 10.87
C ALA A 100 -8.11 13.38 10.15
N MET A 101 -7.83 12.66 9.05
CA MET A 101 -6.64 12.87 8.23
C MET A 101 -6.60 14.28 7.64
N LYS A 102 -7.73 14.77 7.11
CA LYS A 102 -7.85 16.13 6.60
C LYS A 102 -7.55 17.17 7.67
N LYS A 103 -8.09 17.00 8.88
CA LYS A 103 -7.79 17.85 10.03
C LYS A 103 -6.30 17.79 10.39
N ALA A 104 -5.71 16.59 10.44
CA ALA A 104 -4.30 16.38 10.77
C ALA A 104 -3.34 17.07 9.79
N LEU A 105 -3.66 17.06 8.48
CA LEU A 105 -2.92 17.83 7.48
C LEU A 105 -3.04 19.34 7.74
N LYS A 106 -4.26 19.85 7.97
CA LYS A 106 -4.49 21.29 8.23
C LYS A 106 -3.77 21.79 9.48
N THR A 107 -3.69 20.97 10.52
CA THR A 107 -3.05 21.33 11.81
C THR A 107 -1.57 20.97 11.87
N GLY A 108 -1.00 20.40 10.80
CA GLY A 108 0.41 20.01 10.75
C GLY A 108 0.77 18.89 11.74
N LYS A 109 -0.17 17.98 12.01
CA LYS A 109 0.04 16.74 12.77
C LYS A 109 0.69 15.65 11.93
N ILE A 110 0.54 15.71 10.62
CA ILE A 110 1.29 14.91 9.64
C ILE A 110 1.88 15.83 8.58
N THR A 111 3.00 15.43 7.98
CA THR A 111 3.74 16.26 7.01
C THR A 111 3.25 16.10 5.58
N GLY A 112 2.54 15.02 5.28
CA GLY A 112 1.94 14.76 3.97
C GLY A 112 1.27 13.39 3.92
N THR A 113 0.62 13.10 2.81
CA THR A 113 -0.07 11.82 2.63
C THR A 113 -0.12 11.31 1.19
N VAL A 114 -0.08 9.99 1.05
CA VAL A 114 -0.43 9.27 -0.18
C VAL A 114 -1.73 8.50 0.06
N ILE A 115 -2.72 8.69 -0.80
CA ILE A 115 -4.02 8.04 -0.70
C ILE A 115 -4.35 7.35 -2.03
N ASP A 116 -4.44 6.02 -1.99
CA ASP A 116 -4.98 5.23 -3.12
C ASP A 116 -6.38 4.71 -2.80
N CYS A 117 -6.69 4.43 -1.54
CA CYS A 117 -8.01 3.96 -1.12
C CYS A 117 -8.72 5.03 -0.27
N TRP A 118 -9.97 5.32 -0.59
CA TRP A 118 -10.71 6.46 -0.04
C TRP A 118 -11.97 6.00 0.71
N GLU A 119 -12.36 6.74 1.75
CA GLU A 119 -13.72 6.57 2.28
C GLU A 119 -14.76 7.01 1.25
N ASN A 120 -15.88 6.28 1.21
CA ASN A 120 -17.02 6.56 0.34
C ASN A 120 -16.72 6.54 -1.17
N GLU A 121 -15.75 5.75 -1.65
CA GLU A 121 -15.54 5.54 -3.09
C GLU A 121 -16.86 5.23 -3.83
N PRO A 122 -17.17 5.90 -4.95
CA PRO A 122 -16.33 6.87 -5.68
C PRO A 122 -16.44 8.34 -5.21
N ASP A 123 -17.36 8.65 -4.30
CA ASP A 123 -17.68 10.00 -3.84
C ASP A 123 -16.70 10.49 -2.76
N ILE A 124 -15.44 10.66 -3.17
CA ILE A 124 -14.32 10.98 -2.29
C ILE A 124 -14.34 12.45 -1.82
N ASP A 125 -13.74 12.72 -0.66
CA ASP A 125 -13.57 14.09 -0.14
C ASP A 125 -12.62 14.89 -1.05
N ARG A 126 -13.19 15.85 -1.79
CA ARG A 126 -12.46 16.68 -2.76
C ARG A 126 -11.44 17.61 -2.10
N GLU A 127 -11.67 18.05 -0.87
CA GLU A 127 -10.71 18.89 -0.15
C GLU A 127 -9.50 18.05 0.26
N LEU A 128 -9.73 16.86 0.82
CA LEU A 128 -8.65 15.92 1.13
C LEU A 128 -7.87 15.52 -0.12
N LEU A 129 -8.57 15.29 -1.24
CA LEU A 129 -7.95 15.00 -2.53
C LEU A 129 -6.94 16.07 -2.94
N GLN A 130 -7.29 17.36 -2.82
CA GLN A 130 -6.37 18.43 -3.18
C GLN A 130 -5.16 18.51 -2.25
N MET A 131 -5.35 18.17 -0.97
CA MET A 131 -4.30 18.19 0.06
C MET A 131 -3.31 17.02 -0.02
N ALA A 132 -3.71 15.88 -0.59
CA ALA A 132 -2.83 14.71 -0.71
C ALA A 132 -1.69 14.95 -1.71
N ASP A 133 -0.48 14.50 -1.38
CA ASP A 133 0.71 14.64 -2.23
C ASP A 133 0.61 13.73 -3.46
N ILE A 134 0.18 12.48 -3.24
CA ILE A 134 -0.14 11.50 -4.27
C ILE A 134 -1.54 10.97 -4.01
N ALA A 135 -2.38 10.98 -5.03
CA ALA A 135 -3.79 10.64 -4.91
C ALA A 135 -4.23 9.80 -6.11
N THR A 136 -4.51 8.52 -5.91
CA THR A 136 -4.87 7.61 -7.00
C THR A 136 -6.22 6.92 -6.77
N PRO A 137 -6.97 6.55 -7.83
CA PRO A 137 -8.33 6.05 -7.69
C PRO A 137 -8.37 4.53 -7.45
N HIS A 138 -7.72 4.05 -6.40
CA HIS A 138 -7.70 2.64 -5.99
C HIS A 138 -7.14 1.71 -7.06
N ILE A 139 -5.93 2.03 -7.51
CA ILE A 139 -5.21 1.36 -8.59
C ILE A 139 -3.81 0.87 -8.19
N ALA A 140 -3.40 0.97 -6.91
CA ALA A 140 -2.06 0.53 -6.49
C ALA A 140 -1.76 -0.95 -6.81
N GLY A 141 -2.80 -1.78 -6.99
CA GLY A 141 -2.68 -3.18 -7.41
C GLY A 141 -2.74 -3.44 -8.92
N TYR A 142 -2.90 -2.43 -9.78
CA TYR A 142 -3.34 -2.58 -11.18
C TYR A 142 -2.18 -2.79 -12.19
N SER A 143 -1.16 -3.56 -11.83
CA SER A 143 -0.12 -3.96 -12.79
C SER A 143 -0.63 -5.03 -13.76
N ALA A 144 -0.07 -5.04 -14.98
CA ALA A 144 -0.31 -6.11 -15.95
C ALA A 144 0.07 -7.48 -15.36
N ASP A 145 1.24 -7.56 -14.73
CA ASP A 145 1.74 -8.72 -14.01
C ASP A 145 0.81 -9.17 -12.88
N GLY A 146 0.26 -8.22 -12.11
CA GLY A 146 -0.69 -8.49 -11.03
C GLY A 146 -1.99 -9.12 -11.54
N LYS A 147 -2.58 -8.53 -12.60
CA LYS A 147 -3.78 -9.07 -13.25
C LYS A 147 -3.52 -10.47 -13.83
N TRP A 148 -2.40 -10.64 -14.52
CA TRP A 148 -2.00 -11.92 -15.10
C TRP A 148 -1.77 -13.01 -14.04
N THR A 149 -1.07 -12.66 -12.96
CA THR A 149 -0.80 -13.57 -11.83
C THR A 149 -2.10 -14.01 -11.16
N ALA A 150 -3.04 -13.07 -10.95
CA ALA A 150 -4.35 -13.40 -10.39
C ALA A 150 -5.12 -14.39 -11.28
N THR A 151 -5.17 -14.14 -12.59
CA THR A 151 -5.81 -15.06 -13.55
C THR A 151 -5.15 -16.43 -13.54
N LYS A 152 -3.82 -16.49 -13.56
CA LYS A 152 -3.05 -17.74 -13.46
C LYS A 152 -3.42 -18.53 -12.21
N MET A 153 -3.37 -17.90 -11.04
CA MET A 153 -3.67 -18.55 -9.76
C MET A 153 -5.13 -19.06 -9.72
N SER A 154 -6.09 -18.30 -10.26
CA SER A 154 -7.48 -18.76 -10.34
C SER A 154 -7.63 -20.00 -11.22
N LEU A 155 -6.96 -20.04 -12.38
CA LEU A 155 -7.01 -21.19 -13.28
C LEU A 155 -6.33 -22.42 -12.69
N GLU A 156 -5.18 -22.24 -12.03
CA GLU A 156 -4.47 -23.31 -11.33
C GLU A 156 -5.34 -23.91 -10.22
N ASN A 157 -5.95 -23.05 -9.38
CA ASN A 157 -6.84 -23.50 -8.31
C ASN A 157 -8.09 -24.24 -8.84
N LEU A 158 -8.67 -23.80 -9.96
CA LEU A 158 -9.81 -24.48 -10.59
C LEU A 158 -9.39 -25.84 -11.15
N ASN A 159 -8.24 -25.89 -11.82
CA ASN A 159 -7.70 -27.13 -12.37
C ASN A 159 -7.42 -28.16 -11.27
N GLU A 160 -6.89 -27.72 -10.13
CA GLU A 160 -6.64 -28.57 -8.96
C GLU A 160 -7.95 -28.99 -8.27
N PHE A 161 -8.84 -28.06 -7.97
CA PHE A 161 -10.06 -28.35 -7.21
C PHE A 161 -11.04 -29.28 -7.94
N PHE A 162 -11.12 -29.16 -9.27
CA PHE A 162 -12.01 -29.98 -10.09
C PHE A 162 -11.29 -31.13 -10.81
N GLU A 163 -10.00 -31.34 -10.54
CA GLU A 163 -9.19 -32.40 -11.16
C GLU A 163 -9.31 -32.42 -12.70
N LEU A 164 -9.20 -31.25 -13.34
CA LEU A 164 -9.51 -31.09 -14.78
C LEU A 164 -8.41 -31.60 -15.73
N ASP A 165 -7.22 -31.92 -15.22
CA ASP A 165 -6.06 -32.39 -15.98
C ASP A 165 -5.64 -31.52 -17.19
N VAL A 166 -5.87 -30.21 -17.14
CA VAL A 166 -5.50 -29.29 -18.22
C VAL A 166 -4.05 -28.83 -18.08
N TYR A 167 -3.15 -29.42 -18.87
CA TYR A 167 -1.72 -29.08 -18.88
C TYR A 167 -1.12 -28.92 -20.29
N PRO A 168 -0.36 -27.84 -20.56
CA PRO A 168 -0.18 -26.65 -19.72
C PRO A 168 -1.43 -25.75 -19.77
N ILE A 169 -1.73 -25.06 -18.67
CA ILE A 169 -2.73 -23.98 -18.67
C ILE A 169 -2.26 -22.91 -19.66
N LYS A 170 -3.01 -22.72 -20.74
CA LYS A 170 -2.69 -21.75 -21.78
C LYS A 170 -3.05 -20.34 -21.30
N LEU A 171 -2.06 -19.59 -20.86
CA LEU A 171 -2.20 -18.19 -20.44
C LEU A 171 -1.88 -17.25 -21.60
N MET A 172 -2.51 -16.06 -21.59
CA MET A 172 -2.12 -14.99 -22.50
C MET A 172 -0.69 -14.52 -22.19
N GLN A 173 0.05 -14.10 -23.22
CA GLN A 173 1.36 -13.52 -23.02
C GLN A 173 1.22 -12.11 -22.44
N LEU A 174 2.05 -11.78 -21.44
CA LEU A 174 2.13 -10.42 -20.93
C LEU A 174 2.66 -9.47 -22.01
N PRO A 175 2.09 -8.27 -22.14
CA PRO A 175 2.65 -7.25 -23.04
C PRO A 175 4.07 -6.90 -22.58
N GLN A 176 4.99 -6.77 -23.53
CA GLN A 176 6.33 -6.28 -23.22
C GLN A 176 6.25 -4.79 -22.87
N PRO A 177 7.06 -4.30 -21.92
CA PRO A 177 7.13 -2.88 -21.63
C PRO A 177 7.64 -2.14 -22.88
N ASN A 178 7.08 -0.95 -23.13
CA ASN A 178 7.53 -0.10 -24.25
C ASN A 178 9.03 0.22 -24.16
N ASN A 179 9.53 0.40 -22.92
CA ASN A 179 10.93 0.66 -22.62
C ASN A 179 11.48 -0.46 -21.71
N PRO A 180 12.03 -1.55 -22.26
CA PRO A 180 12.52 -2.68 -21.46
C PRO A 180 13.89 -2.42 -20.81
N VAL A 181 14.60 -1.37 -21.23
CA VAL A 181 15.93 -1.02 -20.72
C VAL A 181 15.87 0.39 -20.13
N ILE A 182 16.26 0.52 -18.87
CA ILE A 182 16.44 1.81 -18.19
C ILE A 182 17.92 2.14 -18.22
N ASP A 183 18.30 3.19 -18.95
CA ASP A 183 19.66 3.69 -18.98
C ASP A 183 19.94 4.58 -17.76
N LEU A 184 20.95 4.22 -16.98
CA LEU A 184 21.35 4.89 -15.75
C LEU A 184 22.71 5.60 -15.87
N ARG A 185 23.37 5.52 -17.03
CA ARG A 185 24.75 6.03 -17.21
C ARG A 185 24.88 7.53 -16.95
N GLU A 186 23.85 8.29 -17.29
CA GLU A 186 23.78 9.75 -17.09
C GLU A 186 23.03 10.13 -15.81
N VAL A 187 22.76 9.16 -14.92
CA VAL A 187 22.05 9.39 -13.66
C VAL A 187 23.04 9.22 -12.50
N GLU A 188 23.15 10.25 -11.67
CA GLU A 188 23.98 10.23 -10.47
C GLU A 188 23.67 9.01 -9.59
N PRO A 189 24.69 8.29 -9.07
CA PRO A 189 24.51 7.04 -8.34
C PRO A 189 23.43 7.08 -7.25
N ASP A 190 23.39 8.16 -6.47
CA ASP A 190 22.43 8.35 -5.37
C ASP A 190 20.97 8.49 -5.84
N HIS A 191 20.75 8.83 -7.12
CA HIS A 191 19.43 9.01 -7.73
C HIS A 191 19.01 7.84 -8.64
N GLN A 192 19.93 6.92 -8.97
CA GLN A 192 19.68 5.85 -9.95
C GLN A 192 18.49 4.98 -9.58
N LEU A 193 18.36 4.60 -8.30
CA LEU A 193 17.24 3.77 -7.86
C LEU A 193 15.90 4.50 -7.99
N ALA A 194 15.83 5.74 -7.48
CA ALA A 194 14.61 6.53 -7.56
C ALA A 194 14.22 6.75 -9.02
N TYR A 195 15.18 7.11 -9.87
CA TYR A 195 14.98 7.25 -11.31
C TYR A 195 14.44 5.96 -11.94
N ALA A 196 15.06 4.81 -11.65
CA ALA A 196 14.62 3.53 -12.18
C ALA A 196 13.18 3.19 -11.77
N VAL A 197 12.81 3.42 -10.51
CA VAL A 197 11.43 3.22 -10.02
C VAL A 197 10.45 4.15 -10.75
N TRP A 198 10.79 5.42 -10.93
CA TRP A 198 9.92 6.36 -11.65
C TRP A 198 9.77 6.03 -13.15
N GLN A 199 10.76 5.38 -13.77
CA GLN A 199 10.66 4.91 -15.15
C GLN A 199 9.78 3.65 -15.30
N THR A 200 9.60 2.85 -14.23
CA THR A 200 8.70 1.69 -14.28
C THR A 200 7.24 2.08 -14.04
N TYR A 201 6.97 2.96 -13.08
CA TYR A 201 5.63 3.50 -12.83
C TYR A 201 5.71 4.85 -12.09
N ASN A 202 4.94 5.83 -12.58
CA ASN A 202 4.87 7.17 -12.01
C ASN A 202 3.41 7.55 -11.70
N PRO A 203 2.95 7.46 -10.43
CA PRO A 203 1.57 7.78 -10.05
C PRO A 203 1.19 9.26 -10.13
N MET A 204 2.12 10.15 -10.50
CA MET A 204 1.82 11.59 -10.58
C MET A 204 0.86 11.91 -11.72
N MET A 205 0.90 11.14 -12.81
CA MET A 205 -0.04 11.33 -13.92
C MET A 205 -1.48 11.05 -13.47
N GLU A 206 -1.70 9.92 -12.81
CA GLU A 206 -2.98 9.54 -12.24
C GLU A 206 -3.41 10.50 -11.12
N THR A 207 -2.45 11.01 -10.35
CA THR A 207 -2.70 12.06 -9.35
C THR A 207 -3.22 13.34 -9.98
N MET A 208 -2.55 13.84 -11.02
CA MET A 208 -2.99 15.06 -11.71
C MET A 208 -4.36 14.86 -12.37
N ASN A 209 -4.58 13.71 -13.01
CA ASN A 209 -5.84 13.38 -13.66
C ASN A 209 -7.00 13.27 -12.66
N LEU A 210 -6.80 12.59 -11.52
CA LEU A 210 -7.83 12.47 -10.49
C LEU A 210 -8.14 13.82 -9.83
N LYS A 211 -7.11 14.65 -9.56
CA LYS A 211 -7.31 16.00 -9.01
C LYS A 211 -8.07 16.91 -9.99
N ALA A 212 -7.87 16.76 -11.29
CA ALA A 212 -8.53 17.54 -12.32
C ALA A 212 -9.99 17.10 -12.53
N ASP A 213 -10.24 15.79 -12.58
CA ASP A 213 -11.55 15.19 -12.89
C ASP A 213 -11.97 14.16 -11.82
N PRO A 214 -12.27 14.57 -10.57
CA PRO A 214 -12.60 13.63 -9.49
C PRO A 214 -13.86 12.79 -9.78
N ASP A 215 -14.79 13.32 -10.55
CA ASP A 215 -16.03 12.61 -10.95
C ASP A 215 -15.76 11.43 -11.91
N LYS A 216 -14.55 11.33 -12.47
CA LYS A 216 -14.12 10.21 -13.32
C LYS A 216 -13.43 9.09 -12.54
N PHE A 217 -13.61 9.01 -11.22
CA PHE A 217 -12.95 8.03 -10.33
C PHE A 217 -12.96 6.60 -10.90
N TYR A 218 -14.12 6.08 -11.30
CA TYR A 218 -14.21 4.72 -11.87
C TYR A 218 -13.66 4.61 -13.29
N TRP A 219 -13.69 5.69 -14.08
CA TRP A 219 -13.16 5.67 -15.44
C TRP A 219 -11.65 5.42 -15.43
N PHE A 220 -10.91 5.99 -14.48
CA PHE A 220 -9.48 5.74 -14.32
C PHE A 220 -9.12 4.31 -13.88
N ARG A 221 -10.11 3.50 -13.47
CA ARG A 221 -9.92 2.09 -13.11
C ARG A 221 -10.21 1.12 -14.27
N SER A 222 -10.82 1.62 -15.34
CA SER A 222 -11.25 0.82 -16.50
C SER A 222 -10.10 0.60 -17.47
#